data_AF-A0A972Z6A2-F1
#
_entry.id   AF-A0A972Z6A2-F1
#
_cell.length_a   1.000
_cell.length_b   1.000
_cell.length_c   1.000
_cell.angle_alpha   90.00
_cell.angle_beta   90.00
_cell.angle_gamma   90.00
#
_symmetry.space_group_name_H-M   'P 1'
#
loop_
_entity.id
_entity.type
_entity.pdbx_description
1 polymer ?
#
loop_
_entity_poly.entity_id
_entity_poly.type
_entity_poly.pdbx_seq_one_letter_code
_entity_poly.pdbx_strand_id
1 'polypeptide(L)'
;MASWAVLLALSGYKYDGVSHFIAFSPKIHQYNFYTFWSTGNGWGSFKVKNDKVKIKMEYGSLKISKLGISQDYEFKSIQSIQINSKKIKAKLSRDKNLSIVNLDRTAELKRGDELVIIFKKNPD
;
A
#
# COMPACT_ATOMS: atom_id res chain seq x y z
N MET A 1 26.03 -2.19 4.18
CA MET A 1 24.84 -2.07 3.32
C MET A 1 24.03 -3.38 3.29
N ALA A 2 23.74 -3.99 4.45
CA ALA A 2 23.04 -5.27 4.55
C ALA A 2 21.59 -5.15 5.05
N SER A 3 21.22 -4.00 5.66
CA SER A 3 19.89 -3.80 6.22
C SER A 3 18.81 -3.56 5.14
N TRP A 4 19.17 -3.02 3.97
CA TRP A 4 18.22 -2.72 2.90
C TRP A 4 17.72 -3.97 2.16
N ALA A 5 18.62 -4.92 1.86
CA ALA A 5 18.27 -6.17 1.18
C ALA A 5 17.34 -7.03 2.04
N VAL A 6 17.59 -7.08 3.35
CA VAL A 6 16.73 -7.79 4.32
C VAL A 6 15.37 -7.08 4.45
N LEU A 7 15.33 -5.75 4.50
CA LEU A 7 14.07 -5.00 4.56
C LEU A 7 13.20 -5.18 3.31
N LEU A 8 13.80 -5.21 2.11
CA LEU A 8 13.10 -5.49 0.87
C LEU A 8 12.59 -6.93 0.80
N ALA A 9 13.43 -7.90 1.18
CA ALA A 9 13.05 -9.31 1.22
C ALA A 9 11.91 -9.57 2.22
N LEU A 10 11.91 -8.86 3.36
CA LEU A 10 10.89 -8.99 4.39
C LEU A 10 9.61 -8.20 4.10
N SER A 11 9.68 -7.06 3.40
CA SER A 11 8.53 -6.21 3.04
C SER A 11 7.80 -6.67 1.77
N GLY A 12 8.47 -7.47 0.92
CA GLY A 12 7.91 -7.90 -0.37
C GLY A 12 7.60 -6.73 -1.30
N TYR A 13 8.34 -5.63 -1.18
CA TYR A 13 8.12 -4.40 -1.93
C TYR A 13 8.29 -4.61 -3.44
N LYS A 14 7.30 -4.18 -4.22
CA LYS A 14 7.38 -4.11 -5.69
C LYS A 14 6.86 -2.76 -6.17
N TYR A 15 7.52 -2.18 -7.16
CA TYR A 15 7.10 -0.93 -7.78
C TYR A 15 7.26 -1.00 -9.30
N ASP A 16 6.23 -0.58 -10.01
CA ASP A 16 6.19 -0.40 -11.46
C ASP A 16 5.68 1.01 -11.76
N GLY A 17 6.59 1.86 -12.23
CA GLY A 17 6.30 3.25 -12.55
C GLY A 17 5.49 3.44 -13.83
N VAL A 18 5.51 2.47 -14.76
CA VAL A 18 4.73 2.52 -16.01
C VAL A 18 3.28 2.18 -15.73
N SER A 19 3.05 1.14 -14.93
CA SER A 19 1.70 0.70 -14.55
C SER A 19 1.13 1.46 -13.35
N HIS A 20 1.89 2.39 -12.75
CA HIS A 20 1.57 3.09 -11.49
C HIS A 20 1.13 2.13 -10.38
N PHE A 21 1.88 1.03 -10.26
CA PHE A 21 1.60 -0.06 -9.34
C PHE A 21 2.67 -0.10 -8.24
N ILE A 22 2.22 -0.19 -7.01
CA ILE A 22 3.08 -0.41 -5.85
C ILE A 22 2.49 -1.57 -5.05
N ALA A 23 3.31 -2.46 -4.53
CA ALA A 23 2.84 -3.58 -3.73
C ALA A 23 3.74 -3.83 -2.51
N PHE A 24 3.10 -4.30 -1.44
CA PHE A 24 3.73 -4.69 -0.19
C PHE A 24 3.21 -6.06 0.23
N SER A 25 4.11 -7.02 0.43
CA SER A 25 3.79 -8.37 0.92
C SER A 25 4.70 -8.69 2.11
N PRO A 26 4.50 -8.02 3.24
CA PRO A 26 5.33 -8.24 4.42
C PRO A 26 5.13 -9.66 4.95
N LYS A 27 6.24 -10.39 5.13
CA LYS A 27 6.21 -11.78 5.61
C LYS A 27 6.27 -11.90 7.14
N ILE A 28 6.61 -10.81 7.82
CA ILE A 28 6.71 -10.71 9.28
C ILE A 28 5.80 -9.61 9.82
N HIS A 29 5.32 -9.77 11.07
CA HIS A 29 4.46 -8.79 11.75
C HIS A 29 3.29 -8.28 10.90
N GLN A 30 2.61 -9.19 10.20
CA GLN A 30 1.59 -8.83 9.20
C GLN A 30 0.59 -7.80 9.77
N TYR A 31 0.07 -7.99 10.98
CA TYR A 31 -0.90 -7.09 11.60
C TYR A 31 -0.33 -5.78 12.19
N ASN A 32 0.99 -5.60 12.25
CA ASN A 32 1.61 -4.35 12.72
C ASN A 32 2.98 -4.18 12.07
N PHE A 33 2.97 -3.85 10.78
CA PHE A 33 4.19 -3.68 9.99
C PHE A 33 4.38 -2.23 9.57
N TYR A 34 5.62 -1.77 9.62
CA TYR A 34 6.04 -0.45 9.18
C TYR A 34 7.31 -0.60 8.37
N THR A 35 7.30 -0.04 7.16
CA THR A 35 8.49 0.08 6.32
C THR A 35 8.49 1.44 5.66
N PHE A 36 9.66 1.92 5.30
CA PHE A 36 9.77 3.01 4.35
C PHE A 36 9.87 2.43 2.93
N TRP A 37 9.56 3.25 1.94
CA TRP A 37 9.67 2.92 0.53
C TRP A 37 10.19 4.13 -0.24
N SER A 38 10.84 3.88 -1.37
CA SER A 38 11.37 4.94 -2.24
C SER A 38 11.19 4.55 -3.70
N THR A 39 10.80 5.51 -4.53
CA THR A 39 10.71 5.42 -5.98
C THR A 39 11.66 6.42 -6.63
N GLY A 40 11.77 6.40 -7.96
CA GLY A 40 12.59 7.39 -8.69
C GLY A 40 12.14 8.84 -8.53
N ASN A 41 10.92 9.09 -8.06
CA ASN A 41 10.32 10.42 -7.96
C ASN A 41 10.07 10.88 -6.51
N GLY A 42 10.41 10.07 -5.51
CA GLY A 42 10.20 10.41 -4.11
C GLY A 42 10.29 9.22 -3.16
N TRP A 43 10.01 9.46 -1.89
CA TRP A 43 10.00 8.43 -0.86
C TRP A 43 8.94 8.71 0.20
N GLY A 44 8.61 7.67 0.94
CA GLY A 44 7.54 7.69 1.91
C GLY A 44 7.58 6.52 2.88
N SER A 45 6.49 6.37 3.62
CA SER A 45 6.29 5.26 4.56
C SER A 45 5.03 4.47 4.23
N PHE A 46 5.11 3.17 4.48
CA PHE A 46 4.00 2.22 4.44
C PHE A 46 3.81 1.68 5.85
N LYS A 47 2.59 1.74 6.33
CA LYS A 47 2.20 1.20 7.63
C LYS A 47 0.93 0.38 7.47
N VAL A 48 0.91 -0.79 8.07
CA VAL A 48 -0.28 -1.61 8.21
C VAL A 48 -0.48 -1.94 9.68
N LYS A 49 -1.69 -1.69 10.17
CA LYS A 49 -2.11 -1.99 11.52
C LYS A 49 -3.49 -2.63 11.46
N ASN A 50 -3.57 -3.92 11.74
CA ASN A 50 -4.77 -4.76 11.60
C ASN A 50 -5.37 -4.64 10.18
N ASP A 51 -6.54 -4.02 10.09
CA ASP A 51 -7.32 -3.77 8.87
C ASP A 51 -7.01 -2.42 8.20
N LYS A 52 -6.15 -1.59 8.82
CA LYS A 52 -5.83 -0.26 8.34
C LYS A 52 -4.47 -0.24 7.65
N VAL A 53 -4.46 0.14 6.38
CA VAL A 53 -3.25 0.39 5.59
C VAL A 53 -3.10 1.88 5.35
N LYS A 54 -1.89 2.40 5.55
CA LYS A 54 -1.53 3.79 5.32
C LYS A 54 -0.26 3.87 4.48
N ILE A 55 -0.30 4.69 3.44
CA ILE A 55 0.84 5.10 2.64
C ILE A 55 0.97 6.61 2.77
N LYS A 56 2.12 7.08 3.22
CA LYS A 56 2.41 8.50 3.37
C LYS A 56 3.56 8.90 2.47
N MET A 57 3.42 10.04 1.80
CA MET A 57 4.47 10.66 1.00
C MET A 57 5.28 11.61 1.88
N GLU A 58 6.54 11.31 2.15
CA GLU A 58 7.40 12.18 2.96
C GLU A 58 8.12 13.23 2.09
N TYR A 59 8.48 12.86 0.85
CA TYR A 59 9.11 13.77 -0.10
C TYR A 59 8.93 13.34 -1.55
N GLY A 60 8.77 14.30 -2.47
CA GLY A 60 8.59 14.05 -3.90
C GLY A 60 7.12 13.83 -4.30
N SER A 61 6.90 12.99 -5.32
CA SER A 61 5.56 12.59 -5.73
C SER A 61 5.45 11.09 -6.06
N LEU A 62 4.26 10.53 -5.87
CA LEU A 62 3.92 9.16 -6.24
C LEU A 62 2.60 9.15 -7.02
N LYS A 63 2.67 8.66 -8.26
CA LYS A 63 1.47 8.31 -9.03
C LYS A 63 1.10 6.87 -8.73
N ILE A 64 -0.11 6.66 -8.24
CA ILE A 64 -0.63 5.35 -7.87
C ILE A 64 -2.01 5.13 -8.48
N SER A 65 -2.14 4.05 -9.24
CA SER A 65 -3.41 3.56 -9.78
C SER A 65 -3.78 2.23 -9.15
N LYS A 66 -2.77 1.44 -8.73
CA LYS A 66 -2.95 0.11 -8.17
C LYS A 66 -2.07 -0.08 -6.94
N LEU A 67 -2.66 -0.56 -5.86
CA LEU A 67 -1.95 -0.95 -4.64
C LEU A 67 -2.12 -2.44 -4.38
N GLY A 68 -1.02 -3.20 -4.40
CA GLY A 68 -0.99 -4.60 -4.01
C GLY A 68 -0.68 -4.76 -2.52
N ILE A 69 -1.45 -5.60 -1.83
CA ILE A 69 -1.18 -6.01 -0.45
C ILE A 69 -1.19 -7.54 -0.39
N SER A 70 -0.46 -8.17 0.54
CA SER A 70 -0.49 -9.64 0.68
C SER A 70 -1.93 -10.17 0.84
N GLN A 71 -2.23 -11.33 0.27
CA GLN A 71 -3.49 -12.03 0.56
C GLN A 71 -3.52 -12.64 1.96
N ASP A 72 -2.37 -12.80 2.60
CA ASP A 72 -2.23 -13.29 3.99
C ASP A 72 -3.05 -12.46 5.01
N TYR A 73 -3.42 -11.24 4.65
CA TYR A 73 -4.28 -10.34 5.44
C TYR A 73 -5.78 -10.69 5.41
N GLU A 74 -6.20 -11.54 4.47
CA GLU A 74 -7.58 -11.99 4.28
C GLU A 74 -8.61 -10.86 4.10
N PHE A 75 -8.20 -9.72 3.53
CA PHE A 75 -9.11 -8.62 3.23
C PHE A 75 -10.22 -9.06 2.27
N LYS A 76 -11.48 -8.94 2.71
CA LYS A 76 -12.67 -9.30 1.90
C LYS A 76 -13.11 -8.14 1.00
N SER A 77 -13.15 -6.93 1.56
CA SER A 77 -13.58 -5.73 0.84
C SER A 77 -12.96 -4.47 1.41
N ILE A 78 -12.99 -3.39 0.63
CA ILE A 78 -12.58 -2.05 1.07
C ILE A 78 -13.77 -1.43 1.81
N GLN A 79 -13.61 -1.17 3.10
CA GLN A 79 -14.61 -0.46 3.90
C GLN A 79 -14.53 1.05 3.67
N SER A 80 -13.31 1.59 3.59
CA SER A 80 -13.07 3.00 3.31
C SER A 80 -11.73 3.21 2.64
N ILE A 81 -11.65 4.20 1.76
CA ILE A 81 -10.41 4.65 1.15
C ILE A 81 -10.42 6.17 1.02
N GLN A 82 -9.36 6.81 1.48
CA GLN A 82 -9.25 8.27 1.55
C GLN A 82 -7.85 8.72 1.19
N ILE A 83 -7.75 9.86 0.50
CA ILE A 83 -6.50 10.61 0.30
C ILE A 83 -6.70 11.97 0.96
N ASN A 84 -5.87 12.34 1.94
CA ASN A 84 -5.97 13.62 2.64
C ASN A 84 -7.41 13.94 3.11
N SER A 85 -8.06 12.96 3.72
CA SER A 85 -9.48 13.01 4.14
C SER A 85 -10.53 13.02 3.03
N LYS A 86 -10.16 13.11 1.74
CA LYS A 86 -11.08 12.99 0.61
C LYS A 86 -11.33 11.52 0.26
N LYS A 87 -12.58 11.07 0.37
CA LYS A 87 -12.97 9.71 -0.04
C LYS A 87 -12.82 9.54 -1.55
N ILE A 88 -12.24 8.42 -1.97
CA ILE A 88 -12.13 8.04 -3.38
C ILE A 88 -12.83 6.70 -3.62
N LYS A 89 -13.03 6.34 -4.89
CA LYS A 89 -13.57 5.03 -5.26
C LYS A 89 -12.42 4.11 -5.66
N ALA A 90 -12.46 2.88 -5.16
CA ALA A 90 -11.54 1.83 -5.54
C ALA A 90 -12.25 0.47 -5.51
N LYS A 91 -11.72 -0.47 -6.29
CA LYS A 91 -12.20 -1.85 -6.37
C LYS A 91 -11.11 -2.79 -5.89
N LEU A 92 -11.50 -3.78 -5.10
CA LEU A 92 -10.60 -4.85 -4.68
C LEU A 92 -10.69 -6.00 -5.70
N SER A 93 -9.54 -6.41 -6.22
CA SER A 93 -9.38 -7.58 -7.07
C SER A 93 -8.34 -8.50 -6.44
N ARG A 94 -8.44 -9.80 -6.68
CA ARG A 94 -7.46 -10.77 -6.18
C ARG A 94 -6.63 -11.27 -7.36
N ASP A 95 -5.32 -11.22 -7.22
CA ASP A 95 -4.38 -11.73 -8.20
C ASP A 95 -3.31 -12.58 -7.52
N LYS A 96 -3.28 -13.88 -7.81
CA LYS A 96 -2.34 -14.85 -7.24
C LYS A 96 -2.23 -14.75 -5.72
N ASN A 97 -1.18 -14.11 -5.20
CA ASN A 97 -0.89 -13.94 -3.77
C ASN A 97 -1.12 -12.50 -3.26
N LEU A 98 -1.66 -11.61 -4.09
CA LEU A 98 -1.91 -10.21 -3.77
C LEU A 98 -3.40 -9.85 -3.86
N SER A 99 -3.83 -9.05 -2.89
CA SER A 99 -5.06 -8.27 -2.91
C SER A 99 -4.74 -6.93 -3.58
N ILE A 100 -5.25 -6.71 -4.79
CA ILE A 100 -5.01 -5.52 -5.58
C ILE A 100 -6.17 -4.53 -5.40
N VAL A 101 -5.88 -3.39 -4.79
CA VAL A 101 -6.76 -2.22 -4.76
C VAL A 101 -6.54 -1.41 -6.03
N ASN A 102 -7.51 -1.45 -6.94
CA ASN A 102 -7.54 -0.65 -8.15
C ASN A 102 -8.29 0.65 -7.87
N LEU A 103 -7.60 1.79 -7.93
CA LEU A 103 -8.24 3.09 -7.86
C LEU A 103 -8.98 3.36 -9.18
N ASP A 104 -10.17 3.94 -9.10
CA ASP A 104 -10.98 4.27 -10.29
C ASP A 104 -10.29 5.32 -11.18
N ARG A 105 -9.46 6.17 -10.56
CA ARG A 105 -8.61 7.16 -11.22
C ARG A 105 -7.22 7.11 -10.61
N THR A 106 -6.20 7.31 -11.43
CA THR A 106 -4.81 7.48 -10.95
C THR A 106 -4.76 8.65 -9.97
N ALA A 107 -4.31 8.37 -8.76
CA ALA A 107 -4.06 9.38 -7.74
C ALA A 107 -2.60 9.80 -7.79
N GLU A 108 -2.35 11.10 -7.63
CA GLU A 108 -1.01 11.63 -7.44
C GLU A 108 -0.89 12.12 -6.00
N LEU A 109 -0.04 11.45 -5.23
CA LEU A 109 0.32 11.84 -3.88
C LEU A 109 1.53 12.78 -3.96
N LYS A 110 1.43 13.94 -3.33
CA LYS A 110 2.52 14.90 -3.16
C LYS A 110 3.05 14.86 -1.74
N ARG A 111 4.19 15.52 -1.49
CA ARG A 111 4.76 15.66 -0.16
C ARG A 111 3.70 16.07 0.88
N GLY A 112 3.59 15.28 1.95
CA GLY A 112 2.62 15.47 3.03
C GLY A 112 1.33 14.68 2.85
N ASP A 113 1.06 14.17 1.65
CA ASP A 113 -0.17 13.43 1.38
C ASP A 113 -0.15 12.04 2.02
N GLU A 114 -1.33 11.60 2.45
CA GLU A 114 -1.54 10.24 2.93
C GLU A 114 -2.74 9.57 2.27
N LEU A 115 -2.50 8.35 1.79
CA LEU A 115 -3.52 7.40 1.37
C LEU A 115 -3.80 6.45 2.52
N VAL A 116 -5.06 6.39 2.95
CA VAL A 116 -5.52 5.52 4.02
C VAL A 116 -6.61 4.59 3.50
N ILE A 117 -6.47 3.31 3.76
CA ILE A 117 -7.43 2.27 3.39
C ILE A 117 -7.80 1.49 4.65
N ILE A 118 -9.09 1.28 4.85
CA ILE A 118 -9.64 0.46 5.91
C ILE A 118 -10.34 -0.71 5.22
N PHE A 119 -9.94 -1.92 5.56
CA PHE A 119 -10.50 -3.14 5.01
C PHE A 119 -11.51 -3.78 5.96
N LYS A 120 -12.46 -4.53 5.42
CA LYS A 120 -13.29 -5.42 6.23
C LYS A 120 -12.61 -6.79 6.34
N LYS A 121 -12.31 -7.22 7.56
CA LYS A 121 -11.80 -8.58 7.87
C LYS A 121 -12.94 -9.50 8.32
N ASN A 122 -12.76 -10.82 8.23
CA ASN A 122 -13.70 -11.78 8.81
C ASN A 122 -13.70 -11.62 10.34
N PRO A 123 -14.85 -11.65 11.04
CA PRO A 123 -14.85 -11.99 12.45
C PRO A 123 -14.41 -13.46 12.58
N ASP A 124 -13.46 -13.71 13.49
CA ASP A 124 -13.06 -15.07 13.88
C ASP A 124 -14.25 -15.86 14.43
#